data_AF-A0A0J7XKH5-F1
#
_entry.id   AF-A0A0J7XKH5-F1
#
_cell.length_a   1.000
_cell.length_b   1.000
_cell.length_c   1.000
_cell.angle_alpha   90.00
_cell.angle_beta   90.00
_cell.angle_gamma   90.00
#
_symmetry.space_group_name_H-M   'P 1'
#
loop_
_entity.id
_entity.type
_entity.pdbx_description
1 polymer ?
#
loop_
_entity_poly.entity_id
_entity_poly.type
_entity_poly.pdbx_seq_one_letter_code
_entity_poly.pdbx_strand_id
1 'polypeptide(L)'
;MMFLALETSLADVPTGAVAELRAFGIVDADIAAAFELQQKQRSCGVPVLPLAVICGVRPLERGIKTGLSHTASRLIGTKPRVRTSRGGTHVTGRPVWANSVRTGDAAEAEFVRPVSFDQLKELRRAIHLMFERARDLAAEARQGGELTPEQHKLTLFTRSCRDMLLKIVDELRYRKGWCVPSYETLMRWTRLGRRTVKYSLDRLRELGLLEWIRRYDYTRDSQHGARSEQTSNLYRCHVPQWIGKMIGLFSPVPEDETQRRADSLEQHADMLASVGAIERRRLMPDDPAQRAALILAAERSAARQASDAYPRGCNNGTAPHTVLYSISTEKRSCPSRATIQP
;
A
#
# COMPACT_ATOMS: atom_id res chain seq x y z
N MET A 1 -2.18 -58.15 26.28
CA MET A 1 -3.37 -57.93 25.42
C MET A 1 -2.90 -57.89 23.98
N MET A 2 -3.40 -58.81 23.15
CA MET A 2 -3.03 -58.96 21.73
C MET A 2 -3.34 -57.67 20.94
N PHE A 3 -2.32 -57.07 20.33
CA PHE A 3 -2.52 -56.16 19.20
C PHE A 3 -2.88 -57.02 17.99
N LEU A 4 -4.17 -57.15 17.70
CA LEU A 4 -4.63 -57.61 16.39
C LEU A 4 -4.28 -56.51 15.39
N ALA A 5 -3.15 -56.65 14.70
CA ALA A 5 -2.90 -55.93 13.46
C ALA A 5 -3.88 -56.49 12.42
N LEU A 6 -5.03 -55.83 12.28
CA LEU A 6 -5.87 -56.00 11.10
C LEU A 6 -5.09 -55.39 9.93
N GLU A 7 -4.42 -56.24 9.16
CA GLU A 7 -3.89 -55.87 7.85
C GLU A 7 -5.07 -55.40 6.99
N THR A 8 -5.25 -54.08 6.91
CA THR A 8 -6.31 -53.49 6.10
C THR A 8 -5.86 -53.53 4.64
N SER A 9 -6.48 -54.42 3.87
CA SER A 9 -6.24 -54.54 2.44
C SER A 9 -6.88 -53.37 1.70
N LEU A 10 -6.19 -52.84 0.68
CA LEU A 10 -6.72 -51.81 -0.22
C LEU A 10 -8.02 -52.26 -0.93
N ALA A 11 -8.33 -53.56 -0.91
CA ALA A 11 -9.53 -54.15 -1.47
C ALA A 11 -10.84 -53.64 -0.85
N ASP A 12 -10.80 -53.16 0.40
CA ASP A 12 -11.99 -52.68 1.11
C ASP A 12 -12.30 -51.19 0.83
N VAL A 13 -11.39 -50.49 0.17
CA VAL A 13 -11.55 -49.07 -0.18
C VAL A 13 -12.33 -48.95 -1.49
N PRO A 14 -13.36 -48.09 -1.59
CA PRO A 14 -14.08 -47.89 -2.85
C PRO A 14 -13.14 -47.55 -4.02
N THR A 15 -13.20 -48.32 -5.11
CA THR A 15 -12.26 -48.23 -6.25
C THR A 15 -12.16 -46.82 -6.84
N GLY A 16 -13.27 -46.07 -6.87
CA GLY A 16 -13.29 -44.68 -7.34
C GLY A 16 -12.49 -43.72 -6.44
N ALA A 17 -12.51 -43.91 -5.12
CA ALA A 17 -11.74 -43.10 -4.18
C ALA A 17 -10.24 -43.43 -4.24
N VAL A 18 -9.89 -44.69 -4.45
CA VAL A 18 -8.49 -45.11 -4.66
C VAL A 18 -7.92 -44.48 -5.92
N ALA A 19 -8.67 -44.53 -7.04
CA ALA A 19 -8.24 -43.92 -8.31
C ALA A 19 -8.03 -42.41 -8.19
N GLU A 20 -8.93 -41.70 -7.49
CA GLU A 20 -8.82 -40.27 -7.24
C GLU A 20 -7.56 -39.94 -6.40
N LEU A 21 -7.32 -40.64 -5.30
CA LEU A 21 -6.18 -40.38 -4.41
C LEU A 21 -4.83 -40.75 -5.04
N ARG A 22 -4.78 -41.81 -5.87
CA ARG A 22 -3.62 -42.13 -6.69
C ARG A 22 -3.31 -41.05 -7.72
N ALA A 23 -4.34 -40.43 -8.31
CA ALA A 23 -4.15 -39.31 -9.23
C ALA A 23 -3.51 -38.09 -8.52
N PHE A 24 -3.69 -37.95 -7.21
CA PHE A 24 -3.00 -36.97 -6.37
C PHE A 24 -1.63 -37.42 -5.84
N GLY A 25 -1.14 -38.60 -6.27
CA GLY A 25 0.18 -39.12 -5.91
C GLY A 25 0.28 -39.76 -4.53
N ILE A 26 -0.85 -40.12 -3.90
CA ILE A 26 -0.84 -40.76 -2.58
C ILE A 26 -0.55 -42.26 -2.72
N VAL A 27 0.34 -42.76 -1.86
CA VAL A 27 0.76 -44.16 -1.85
C VAL A 27 -0.34 -45.05 -1.28
N ASP A 28 -0.50 -46.26 -1.83
CA ASP A 28 -1.55 -47.20 -1.43
C ASP A 28 -1.55 -47.52 0.08
N ALA A 29 -0.36 -47.56 0.71
CA ALA A 29 -0.23 -47.74 2.15
C ALA A 29 -0.88 -46.60 2.96
N ASP A 30 -0.74 -45.35 2.49
CA ASP A 30 -1.34 -44.18 3.14
C ASP A 30 -2.86 -44.15 2.92
N ILE A 31 -3.34 -44.61 1.76
CA ILE A 31 -4.77 -44.76 1.47
C ILE A 31 -5.41 -45.80 2.39
N ALA A 32 -4.76 -46.95 2.58
CA ALA A 32 -5.21 -48.00 3.48
C ALA A 32 -5.24 -47.52 4.94
N ALA A 33 -4.18 -46.85 5.40
CA ALA A 33 -4.11 -46.28 6.74
C ALA A 33 -5.18 -45.19 6.99
N ALA A 34 -5.42 -44.33 5.98
CA ALA A 34 -6.47 -43.31 6.05
C ALA A 34 -7.87 -43.93 6.11
N PHE A 35 -8.08 -45.04 5.41
CA PHE A 35 -9.35 -45.79 5.46
C PHE A 35 -9.56 -46.46 6.81
N GLU A 36 -8.53 -47.06 7.40
CA GLU A 36 -8.60 -47.62 8.75
C GLU A 36 -8.97 -46.54 9.77
N LEU A 37 -8.36 -45.36 9.68
CA LEU A 37 -8.69 -44.21 10.53
C LEU A 37 -10.15 -43.78 10.36
N GLN A 38 -10.66 -43.76 9.13
CA GLN A 38 -12.05 -43.44 8.83
C GLN A 38 -13.02 -44.47 9.43
N GLN A 39 -12.69 -45.76 9.40
CA GLN A 39 -13.50 -46.81 10.03
C GLN A 39 -13.48 -46.71 11.56
N LYS A 40 -12.34 -46.34 12.16
CA LYS A 40 -12.24 -46.02 13.59
C LYS A 40 -13.09 -44.81 13.96
N GLN A 41 -13.16 -43.77 13.11
CA GLN A 41 -14.07 -42.64 13.34
C GLN A 41 -15.53 -43.07 13.37
N ARG A 42 -15.93 -43.97 12.46
CA ARG A 42 -17.30 -44.54 12.41
C ARG A 42 -17.62 -45.36 13.66
N SER A 43 -16.70 -46.19 14.14
CA SER A 43 -16.93 -47.02 15.33
C SER A 43 -16.90 -46.22 16.63
N CYS A 44 -16.12 -45.14 16.71
CA CYS A 44 -16.04 -44.28 17.89
C CYS A 44 -17.09 -43.16 17.94
N GLY A 45 -18.00 -43.06 16.97
CA GLY A 45 -19.04 -42.02 16.93
C GLY A 45 -18.50 -40.59 16.75
N VAL A 46 -17.28 -40.45 16.23
CA VAL A 46 -16.63 -39.16 15.94
C VAL A 46 -17.00 -38.74 14.52
N PRO A 47 -17.07 -37.44 14.19
CA PRO A 47 -17.31 -36.99 12.82
C PRO A 47 -16.35 -37.64 11.82
N VAL A 48 -16.92 -38.33 10.83
CA VAL A 48 -16.18 -39.09 9.83
C VAL A 48 -15.67 -38.13 8.76
N LEU A 49 -14.35 -38.04 8.64
CA LEU A 49 -13.71 -37.18 7.66
C LEU A 49 -13.63 -37.88 6.29
N PRO A 50 -13.76 -37.15 5.17
CA PRO A 50 -13.49 -37.72 3.84
C PRO A 50 -12.04 -38.19 3.72
N LEU A 51 -11.79 -39.27 2.97
CA LEU A 51 -10.44 -39.83 2.80
C LEU A 51 -9.44 -38.80 2.24
N ALA A 52 -9.86 -37.98 1.28
CA ALA A 52 -9.02 -36.90 0.74
C ALA A 52 -8.61 -35.84 1.78
N VAL A 53 -9.40 -35.65 2.85
CA VAL A 53 -9.04 -34.76 3.95
C VAL A 53 -8.07 -35.46 4.92
N ILE A 54 -8.29 -36.75 5.19
CA ILE A 54 -7.40 -37.57 6.03
C ILE A 54 -6.01 -37.69 5.40
N CYS A 55 -5.94 -37.93 4.09
CA CYS A 55 -4.69 -37.98 3.32
C CYS A 55 -4.07 -36.59 3.05
N GLY A 56 -4.67 -35.50 3.54
CA GLY A 56 -4.13 -34.14 3.40
C GLY A 56 -4.24 -33.51 2.01
N VAL A 57 -4.94 -34.16 1.07
CA VAL A 57 -5.08 -33.70 -0.32
C VAL A 57 -6.08 -32.54 -0.45
N ARG A 58 -7.12 -32.51 0.39
CA ARG A 58 -8.14 -31.45 0.40
C ARG A 58 -8.27 -30.80 1.78
N PRO A 59 -8.45 -29.45 1.83
CA PRO A 59 -8.73 -28.77 3.07
C PRO A 59 -10.16 -29.08 3.56
N LEU A 60 -10.35 -29.18 4.87
CA LEU A 60 -11.68 -29.33 5.47
C LEU A 60 -12.53 -28.08 5.20
N GLU A 61 -13.67 -28.26 4.54
CA GLU A 61 -14.61 -27.18 4.22
C GLU A 61 -15.24 -26.55 5.48
N ARG A 62 -15.58 -25.26 5.37
CA ARG A 62 -16.03 -24.44 6.52
C ARG A 62 -17.33 -24.94 7.16
N GLY A 63 -18.21 -25.60 6.41
CA GLY A 63 -19.50 -26.10 6.90
C GLY A 63 -19.41 -27.28 7.88
N ILE A 64 -18.34 -28.09 7.80
CA ILE A 64 -18.12 -29.22 8.71
C ILE A 64 -17.48 -28.76 10.03
N LYS A 65 -16.83 -27.58 10.03
CA LYS A 65 -16.14 -26.99 11.20
C LYS A 65 -17.08 -26.59 12.33
N THR A 66 -18.35 -26.31 12.02
CA THR A 66 -19.36 -25.91 13.01
C THR A 66 -19.96 -27.09 13.79
N GLY A 67 -19.82 -28.32 13.28
CA GLY A 67 -20.31 -29.54 13.94
C GLY A 67 -19.23 -30.32 14.71
N LEU A 68 -17.97 -29.89 14.66
CA LEU A 68 -16.86 -30.55 15.35
C LEU A 68 -16.85 -30.19 16.84
N SER A 69 -16.71 -31.19 17.70
CA SER A 69 -16.54 -30.97 19.12
C SER A 69 -15.27 -30.15 19.42
N HIS A 70 -15.28 -29.43 20.54
CA HIS A 70 -14.17 -28.58 20.95
C HIS A 70 -12.86 -29.37 21.12
N THR A 71 -12.97 -30.66 21.50
CA THR A 71 -11.85 -31.62 21.60
C THR A 71 -11.31 -32.02 20.24
N ALA A 72 -12.17 -32.35 19.26
CA ALA A 72 -11.74 -32.68 17.90
C ALA A 72 -11.01 -31.51 17.21
N SER A 73 -11.47 -30.28 17.45
CA SER A 73 -10.85 -29.06 16.92
C SER A 73 -9.44 -28.78 17.47
N ARG A 74 -9.11 -29.29 18.68
CA ARG A 74 -7.77 -29.13 19.29
C ARG A 74 -6.76 -30.15 18.77
N LEU A 75 -7.21 -31.37 18.47
CA LEU A 75 -6.36 -32.43 17.90
C LEU A 75 -5.98 -32.12 16.46
N ILE A 76 -6.92 -31.55 15.68
CA ILE A 76 -6.66 -31.08 14.32
C ILE A 76 -6.06 -29.69 14.41
N GLY A 77 -4.78 -29.57 14.80
CA GLY A 77 -3.78 -28.50 14.59
C GLY A 77 -4.19 -27.04 14.30
N THR A 78 -5.41 -26.61 14.62
CA THR A 78 -5.86 -25.25 14.38
C THR A 78 -5.26 -24.41 15.49
N LYS A 79 -4.24 -23.62 15.12
CA LYS A 79 -3.64 -22.65 16.04
C LYS A 79 -4.78 -21.92 16.76
N PRO A 80 -4.83 -21.96 18.11
CA PRO A 80 -5.87 -21.24 18.83
C PRO A 80 -5.84 -19.80 18.34
N ARG A 81 -7.02 -19.22 18.12
CA ARG A 81 -7.16 -17.81 17.76
C ARG A 81 -6.26 -17.02 18.72
N VAL A 82 -5.23 -16.36 18.18
CA VAL A 82 -4.34 -15.51 18.97
C VAL A 82 -5.27 -14.56 19.72
N ARG A 83 -5.34 -14.71 21.05
CA ARG A 83 -6.00 -13.71 21.89
C ARG A 83 -5.24 -12.42 21.60
N THR A 84 -5.89 -11.47 20.93
CA THR A 84 -5.41 -10.09 20.88
C THR A 84 -5.18 -9.68 22.34
N SER A 85 -3.93 -9.45 22.72
CA SER A 85 -3.58 -9.09 24.08
C SER A 85 -4.40 -7.85 24.44
N ARG A 86 -5.40 -8.00 25.31
CA ARG A 86 -5.93 -6.86 26.05
C ARG A 86 -4.73 -6.33 26.84
N GLY A 87 -4.41 -5.05 26.69
CA GLY A 87 -3.15 -4.50 27.21
C GLY A 87 -2.90 -4.85 28.66
N GLY A 88 -1.62 -4.99 29.02
CA GLY A 88 -1.22 -5.24 30.40
C GLY A 88 -1.72 -4.15 31.33
N THR A 89 -1.92 -4.49 32.60
CA THR A 89 -2.18 -3.51 33.65
C THR A 89 -1.02 -2.51 33.71
N HIS A 90 -1.32 -1.23 33.48
CA HIS A 90 -0.34 -0.15 33.64
C HIS A 90 0.08 -0.04 35.12
N VAL A 91 1.12 0.75 35.44
CA VAL A 91 1.68 0.95 36.80
C VAL A 91 0.59 1.23 37.86
N THR A 92 -0.57 1.75 37.45
CA THR A 92 -1.70 2.10 38.32
C THR A 92 -2.82 1.05 38.38
N GLY A 93 -2.66 -0.15 37.79
CA GLY A 93 -3.63 -1.25 37.79
C GLY A 93 -4.93 -1.04 36.98
N ARG A 94 -5.14 0.16 36.42
CA ARG A 94 -6.32 0.47 35.58
C ARG A 94 -6.13 0.00 34.13
N PRO A 95 -7.21 -0.44 33.45
CA PRO A 95 -7.13 -0.94 32.08
C PRO A 95 -6.90 0.21 31.11
N VAL A 96 -5.65 0.41 30.71
CA VAL A 96 -5.26 1.24 29.57
C VAL A 96 -4.97 0.30 28.39
N TRP A 97 -5.30 0.70 27.18
CA TRP A 97 -5.02 -0.14 26.01
C TRP A 97 -3.50 -0.23 25.78
N ALA A 98 -3.03 -1.39 25.32
CA ALA A 98 -1.64 -1.55 24.95
C ALA A 98 -1.25 -0.52 23.88
N ASN A 99 -0.03 -0.01 23.99
CA ASN A 99 0.56 1.00 23.10
C ASN A 99 -0.19 2.34 23.10
N SER A 100 -0.99 2.64 24.14
CA SER A 100 -1.46 4.00 24.39
C SER A 100 -0.29 4.89 24.83
N VAL A 101 -0.25 6.10 24.29
CA VAL A 101 0.75 7.13 24.59
C VAL A 101 0.24 8.03 25.73
N ARG A 102 1.14 8.54 26.57
CA ARG A 102 0.75 9.47 27.63
C ARG A 102 0.45 10.84 27.04
N THR A 103 -0.61 11.49 27.49
CA THR A 103 -0.90 12.88 27.11
C THR A 103 0.25 13.81 27.45
N GLY A 104 0.68 14.62 26.47
CA GLY A 104 1.78 15.57 26.59
C GLY A 104 3.17 14.97 26.38
N ASP A 105 3.26 13.68 26.05
CA ASP A 105 4.53 13.05 25.72
C ASP A 105 5.05 13.48 24.33
N ALA A 106 6.36 13.39 24.12
CA ALA A 106 7.01 13.79 22.86
C ALA A 106 6.46 13.01 21.65
N ALA A 107 6.10 11.75 21.86
CA ALA A 107 5.47 10.91 20.85
C ALA A 107 4.13 11.47 20.33
N GLU A 108 3.37 12.20 21.14
CA GLU A 108 2.15 12.88 20.65
C GLU A 108 2.51 14.03 19.72
N ALA A 109 3.49 14.84 20.10
CA ALA A 109 3.94 15.98 19.30
C ALA A 109 4.51 15.53 17.94
N GLU A 110 5.27 14.43 17.91
CA GLU A 110 5.78 13.82 16.67
C GLU A 110 4.65 13.27 15.78
N PHE A 111 3.58 12.75 16.41
CA PHE A 111 2.39 12.32 15.69
C PHE A 111 1.53 13.49 15.19
N VAL A 112 1.69 14.70 15.71
CA VAL A 112 1.03 15.86 15.12
C VAL A 112 1.81 16.33 13.90
N ARG A 113 1.12 16.45 12.77
CA ARG A 113 1.63 17.15 11.59
C ARG A 113 0.69 18.32 11.29
N PRO A 114 1.17 19.57 11.35
CA PRO A 114 0.37 20.69 10.87
C PRO A 114 0.12 20.50 9.38
N VAL A 115 -1.12 20.71 8.96
CA VAL A 115 -1.53 20.59 7.56
C VAL A 115 -1.68 21.98 7.00
N SER A 116 -1.05 22.27 5.86
CA SER A 116 -1.18 23.58 5.21
C SER A 116 -2.61 23.80 4.70
N PHE A 117 -2.96 25.06 4.42
CA PHE A 117 -4.28 25.38 3.87
C PHE A 117 -4.53 24.67 2.52
N ASP A 118 -3.52 24.64 1.65
CA ASP A 118 -3.61 23.98 0.35
C ASP A 118 -3.78 22.47 0.49
N GLN A 119 -3.01 21.83 1.38
CA GLN A 119 -3.17 20.41 1.69
C GLN A 119 -4.57 20.10 2.23
N LEU A 120 -5.15 20.96 3.08
CA LEU A 120 -6.52 20.81 3.57
C LEU A 120 -7.55 20.95 2.44
N LYS A 121 -7.33 21.88 1.50
CA LYS A 121 -8.19 22.08 0.32
C LYS A 121 -8.15 20.85 -0.59
N GLU A 122 -6.96 20.34 -0.87
CA GLU A 122 -6.77 19.11 -1.64
C GLU A 122 -7.42 17.90 -0.96
N LEU A 123 -7.24 17.75 0.36
CA LEU A 123 -7.85 16.67 1.12
C LEU A 123 -9.38 16.72 1.05
N ARG A 124 -9.99 17.90 1.17
CA ARG A 124 -11.45 18.08 1.00
C ARG A 124 -11.90 17.71 -0.41
N ARG A 125 -11.21 18.20 -1.44
CA ARG A 125 -11.50 17.84 -2.83
C ARG A 125 -11.42 16.32 -3.02
N ALA A 126 -10.37 15.68 -2.51
CA ALA A 126 -10.18 14.25 -2.56
C ALA A 126 -11.36 13.51 -1.88
N ILE A 127 -11.84 13.97 -0.73
CA ILE A 127 -12.99 13.37 -0.03
C ILE A 127 -14.25 13.37 -0.89
N HIS A 128 -14.52 14.45 -1.62
CA HIS A 128 -15.65 14.52 -2.53
C HIS A 128 -15.49 13.58 -3.73
N LEU A 129 -14.33 13.63 -4.39
CA LEU A 129 -14.02 12.76 -5.54
C LEU A 129 -14.04 11.27 -5.17
N MET A 130 -13.49 10.91 -4.00
CA MET A 130 -13.55 9.54 -3.47
C MET A 130 -14.98 9.08 -3.26
N PHE A 131 -15.86 9.94 -2.74
CA PHE A 131 -17.25 9.58 -2.49
C PHE A 131 -18.03 9.36 -3.79
N GLU A 132 -17.81 10.23 -4.77
CA GLU A 132 -18.39 10.08 -6.11
C GLU A 132 -17.91 8.78 -6.76
N ARG A 133 -16.59 8.56 -6.78
CA ARG A 133 -16.01 7.33 -7.37
C ARG A 133 -16.48 6.07 -6.65
N ALA A 134 -16.56 6.08 -5.31
CA ALA A 134 -17.07 4.95 -4.53
C ALA A 134 -18.54 4.64 -4.86
N ARG A 135 -19.36 5.67 -5.11
CA ARG A 135 -20.76 5.49 -5.53
C ARG A 135 -20.87 4.88 -6.92
N ASP A 136 -20.05 5.34 -7.85
CA ASP A 136 -20.03 4.83 -9.23
C ASP A 136 -19.59 3.36 -9.24
N LEU A 137 -18.49 3.03 -8.56
CA LEU A 137 -18.02 1.64 -8.41
C LEU A 137 -19.06 0.76 -7.73
N ALA A 138 -19.76 1.26 -6.72
CA ALA A 138 -20.84 0.51 -6.07
C ALA A 138 -22.06 0.32 -7.00
N ALA A 139 -22.29 1.21 -7.97
CA ALA A 139 -23.32 1.05 -8.99
C ALA A 139 -22.89 0.04 -10.06
N GLU A 140 -21.65 0.14 -10.57
CA GLU A 140 -21.02 -0.81 -11.49
C GLU A 140 -21.07 -2.24 -10.92
N ALA A 141 -20.70 -2.42 -9.65
CA ALA A 141 -20.77 -3.73 -8.99
C ALA A 141 -22.21 -4.30 -8.91
N ARG A 142 -23.23 -3.45 -8.71
CA ARG A 142 -24.64 -3.89 -8.71
C ARG A 142 -25.13 -4.29 -10.10
N GLN A 143 -24.54 -3.72 -11.14
CA GLN A 143 -24.82 -4.06 -12.54
C GLN A 143 -24.05 -5.31 -13.01
N GLY A 144 -23.25 -5.93 -12.13
CA GLY A 144 -22.46 -7.12 -12.46
C GLY A 144 -21.10 -6.84 -13.08
N GLY A 145 -20.60 -5.60 -13.02
CA GLY A 145 -19.25 -5.26 -13.47
C GLY A 145 -18.18 -5.88 -12.58
N GLU A 146 -17.10 -6.37 -13.19
CA GLU A 146 -15.94 -6.89 -12.45
C GLU A 146 -15.12 -5.74 -11.86
N LEU A 147 -14.97 -5.74 -10.53
CA LEU A 147 -14.14 -4.78 -9.82
C LEU A 147 -12.80 -5.40 -9.44
N THR A 148 -11.73 -4.63 -9.62
CA THR A 148 -10.44 -4.94 -9.03
C THR A 148 -10.52 -4.95 -7.49
N PRO A 149 -9.61 -5.65 -6.79
CA PRO A 149 -9.61 -5.68 -5.33
C PRO A 149 -9.54 -4.29 -4.67
N GLU A 150 -8.82 -3.34 -5.29
CA GLU A 150 -8.71 -1.97 -4.79
C GLU A 150 -9.99 -1.17 -4.99
N GLN A 151 -10.63 -1.30 -6.14
CA GLN A 151 -11.95 -0.70 -6.40
C GLN A 151 -12.98 -1.25 -5.43
N HIS A 152 -12.96 -2.56 -5.18
CA HIS A 152 -13.85 -3.18 -4.20
C HIS A 152 -13.64 -2.60 -2.79
N LYS A 153 -12.40 -2.35 -2.36
CA LYS A 153 -12.13 -1.67 -1.08
C LYS A 153 -12.75 -0.26 -1.06
N LEU A 154 -12.62 0.52 -2.13
CA LEU A 154 -13.16 1.88 -2.18
C LEU A 154 -14.69 1.92 -2.06
N THR A 155 -15.42 0.89 -2.50
CA THR A 155 -16.89 0.80 -2.31
C THR A 155 -17.32 0.86 -0.84
N LEU A 156 -16.43 0.52 0.10
CA LEU A 156 -16.67 0.61 1.54
C LEU A 156 -16.68 2.07 2.05
N PHE A 157 -16.25 3.03 1.22
CA PHE A 157 -16.28 4.45 1.54
C PHE A 157 -17.70 5.00 1.40
N THR A 158 -18.49 4.78 2.45
CA THR A 158 -19.90 5.20 2.53
C THR A 158 -20.06 6.68 2.90
N ARG A 159 -21.30 7.17 2.84
CA ARG A 159 -21.67 8.53 3.26
C ARG A 159 -21.22 8.84 4.70
N SER A 160 -21.33 7.89 5.62
CA SER A 160 -20.90 8.10 7.01
C SER A 160 -19.39 8.26 7.12
N CYS A 161 -18.60 7.53 6.32
CA CYS A 161 -17.15 7.71 6.23
C CYS A 161 -16.80 9.11 5.70
N ARG A 162 -17.46 9.57 4.63
CA ARG A 162 -17.30 10.92 4.09
C ARG A 162 -17.59 11.99 5.13
N ASP A 163 -18.77 11.95 5.74
CA ASP A 163 -19.23 12.96 6.69
C ASP A 163 -18.33 12.99 7.95
N MET A 164 -17.90 11.82 8.43
CA MET A 164 -16.92 11.69 9.51
C MET A 164 -15.58 12.33 9.15
N LEU A 165 -15.03 11.98 7.98
CA LEU A 165 -13.72 12.45 7.55
C LEU A 165 -13.73 13.98 7.34
N LEU A 166 -14.80 14.55 6.77
CA LEU A 166 -14.97 16.00 6.65
C LEU A 166 -14.91 16.70 8.01
N LYS A 167 -15.57 16.15 9.04
CA LYS A 167 -15.54 16.73 10.40
C LYS A 167 -14.18 16.61 11.07
N ILE A 168 -13.46 15.52 10.85
CA ILE A 168 -12.08 15.38 11.33
C ILE A 168 -11.17 16.40 10.63
N VAL A 169 -11.37 16.67 9.34
CA VAL A 169 -10.60 17.67 8.58
C VAL A 169 -10.95 19.11 9.00
N ASP A 170 -12.22 19.40 9.34
CA ASP A 170 -12.61 20.66 9.98
C ASP A 170 -11.82 20.88 11.28
N GLU A 171 -11.74 19.86 12.14
CA GLU A 171 -11.03 19.94 13.42
C GLU A 171 -9.51 20.05 13.24
N LEU A 172 -8.93 19.33 12.27
CA LEU A 172 -7.50 19.45 11.93
C LEU A 172 -7.13 20.89 11.57
N ARG A 173 -7.99 21.59 10.83
CA ARG A 173 -7.81 23.02 10.52
C ARG A 173 -7.89 23.87 11.78
N TYR A 174 -8.94 23.67 12.59
CA TYR A 174 -9.19 24.48 13.78
C TYR A 174 -8.06 24.38 14.81
N ARG A 175 -7.53 23.16 15.03
CA ARG A 175 -6.48 22.90 16.02
C ARG A 175 -5.07 22.76 15.44
N LYS A 176 -4.83 23.23 14.21
CA LYS A 176 -3.51 23.20 13.55
C LYS A 176 -2.84 21.81 13.59
N GLY A 177 -3.62 20.75 13.35
CA GLY A 177 -3.15 19.35 13.37
C GLY A 177 -3.41 18.60 14.69
N TRP A 178 -3.70 19.27 15.80
CA TRP A 178 -4.05 18.64 17.07
C TRP A 178 -5.50 18.15 17.11
N CYS A 179 -5.83 17.12 16.33
CA CYS A 179 -7.20 16.60 16.23
C CYS A 179 -7.48 15.51 17.27
N VAL A 180 -8.11 15.89 18.39
CA VAL A 180 -8.36 15.01 19.54
C VAL A 180 -9.85 14.85 19.94
N PRO A 181 -10.81 14.74 19.00
CA PRO A 181 -12.22 14.63 19.34
C PRO A 181 -12.53 13.34 20.11
N SER A 182 -13.36 13.47 21.15
CA SER A 182 -13.94 12.30 21.82
C SER A 182 -14.99 11.61 20.94
N TYR A 183 -15.32 10.36 21.24
CA TYR A 183 -16.38 9.63 20.52
C TYR A 183 -17.71 10.38 20.54
N GLU A 184 -18.08 10.94 21.70
CA GLU A 184 -19.31 11.74 21.85
C GLU A 184 -19.26 13.01 21.02
N THR A 185 -18.08 13.62 20.90
CA THR A 185 -17.86 14.80 20.04
C THR A 185 -18.08 14.44 18.57
N LEU A 186 -17.52 13.32 18.10
CA LEU A 186 -17.73 12.82 16.74
C LEU A 186 -19.21 12.50 16.47
N MET A 187 -19.90 11.87 17.43
CA MET A 187 -21.33 11.60 17.36
C MET A 187 -22.13 12.89 17.23
N ARG A 188 -21.85 13.91 18.04
CA ARG A 188 -22.52 15.22 17.99
C ARG A 188 -22.29 15.93 16.66
N TRP A 189 -21.07 15.93 16.14
CA TRP A 189 -20.72 16.60 14.88
C TRP A 189 -21.37 15.97 13.66
N THR A 190 -21.47 14.64 13.64
CA THR A 190 -21.96 13.88 12.49
C THR A 190 -23.42 13.47 12.62
N ARG A 191 -24.01 13.61 13.82
CA ARG A 191 -25.33 13.07 14.20
C ARG A 191 -25.45 11.56 13.98
N LEU A 192 -24.32 10.85 14.01
CA LEU A 192 -24.27 9.40 13.84
C LEU A 192 -24.31 8.70 15.21
N GLY A 193 -24.92 7.51 15.24
CA GLY A 193 -24.88 6.64 16.41
C GLY A 193 -23.48 6.09 16.67
N ARG A 194 -23.18 5.74 17.93
CA ARG A 194 -21.87 5.23 18.37
C ARG A 194 -21.33 4.08 17.52
N ARG A 195 -22.20 3.13 17.14
CA ARG A 195 -21.82 1.99 16.29
C ARG A 195 -21.37 2.44 14.90
N THR A 196 -22.06 3.42 14.32
CA THR A 196 -21.73 3.96 13.00
C THR A 196 -20.44 4.77 13.05
N VAL A 197 -20.23 5.56 14.12
CA VAL A 197 -18.94 6.24 14.35
C VAL A 197 -17.80 5.23 14.39
N LYS A 198 -17.96 4.13 15.15
CA LYS A 198 -16.97 3.05 15.19
C LYS A 198 -16.71 2.44 13.83
N TYR A 199 -17.78 2.06 13.13
CA TYR A 199 -17.68 1.49 11.80
C TYR A 199 -16.95 2.44 10.84
N SER A 200 -17.31 3.72 10.81
CA SER A 200 -16.69 4.71 9.93
C SER A 200 -15.20 4.89 10.24
N LEU A 201 -14.83 5.02 11.52
CA LEU A 201 -13.41 5.14 11.91
C LEU A 201 -12.62 3.90 11.49
N ASP A 202 -13.14 2.69 11.76
CA ASP A 202 -12.48 1.44 11.39
C ASP A 202 -12.29 1.34 9.86
N ARG A 203 -13.31 1.71 9.06
CA ARG A 203 -13.21 1.71 7.59
C ARG A 203 -12.25 2.77 7.04
N LEU A 204 -12.26 3.97 7.60
CA LEU A 204 -11.31 5.02 7.23
C LEU A 204 -9.87 4.58 7.48
N ARG A 205 -9.62 3.85 8.57
CA ARG A 205 -8.31 3.27 8.86
C ARG A 205 -7.94 2.12 7.93
N GLU A 206 -8.86 1.22 7.62
CA GLU A 206 -8.63 0.15 6.65
C GLU A 206 -8.30 0.67 5.25
N LEU A 207 -8.90 1.79 4.85
CA LEU A 207 -8.61 2.49 3.60
C LEU A 207 -7.28 3.25 3.62
N GLY A 208 -6.67 3.42 4.80
CA GLY A 208 -5.46 4.24 4.98
C GLY A 208 -5.73 5.75 4.99
N LEU A 209 -6.99 6.19 5.07
CA LEU A 209 -7.33 7.61 5.10
C LEU A 209 -7.15 8.26 6.47
N LEU A 210 -7.17 7.42 7.52
CA LEU A 210 -7.14 7.85 8.91
C LEU A 210 -6.18 6.99 9.71
N GLU A 211 -5.25 7.66 10.40
CA GLU A 211 -4.40 7.07 11.41
C GLU A 211 -4.79 7.65 12.77
N TRP A 212 -4.63 6.86 13.82
CA TRP A 212 -4.78 7.37 15.18
C TRP A 212 -3.83 6.69 16.14
N ILE A 213 -3.44 7.45 17.16
CA ILE A 213 -2.81 6.90 18.36
C ILE A 213 -3.79 6.97 19.52
N ARG A 214 -3.72 5.96 20.38
CA ARG A 214 -4.50 5.94 21.62
C ARG A 214 -3.74 6.70 22.67
N ARG A 215 -4.47 7.39 23.54
CA ARG A 215 -3.90 8.27 24.53
C ARG A 215 -4.41 7.95 25.92
N TYR A 216 -3.64 8.25 26.95
CA TYR A 216 -4.10 8.17 28.33
C TYR A 216 -3.61 9.36 29.14
N ASP A 217 -4.42 9.78 30.09
CA ASP A 217 -4.08 10.80 31.06
C ASP A 217 -3.55 10.12 32.32
N TYR A 218 -2.42 10.63 32.83
CA TYR A 218 -1.83 10.18 34.09
C TYR A 218 -1.97 11.29 35.13
N THR A 219 -2.70 10.99 36.20
CA THR A 219 -2.95 11.92 37.31
C THR A 219 -2.39 11.32 38.59
N ARG A 220 -1.69 12.13 39.39
CA ARG A 220 -1.22 11.75 40.72
C ARG A 220 -1.81 12.71 41.74
N ASP A 221 -2.62 12.20 42.64
CA ASP A 221 -3.28 12.97 43.69
C ASP A 221 -2.96 12.36 45.07
N SER A 222 -2.93 13.19 46.11
CA SER A 222 -2.59 12.79 47.48
C SER A 222 -3.65 11.87 48.09
N GLN A 223 -4.92 12.09 47.74
CA GLN A 223 -6.05 11.31 48.26
C GLN A 223 -6.20 9.94 47.59
N HIS A 224 -5.82 9.86 46.32
CA HIS A 224 -6.26 8.80 45.42
C HIS A 224 -5.11 8.02 44.76
N GLY A 225 -3.87 8.47 45.00
CA GLY A 225 -2.66 7.89 44.41
C GLY A 225 -2.51 8.19 42.92
N ALA A 226 -1.62 7.44 42.27
CA ALA A 226 -1.40 7.50 40.84
C ALA A 226 -2.53 6.77 40.09
N ARG A 227 -3.12 7.43 39.10
CA ARG A 227 -4.20 6.92 38.25
C ARG A 227 -3.89 7.17 36.78
N SER A 228 -4.24 6.20 35.96
CA SER A 228 -4.20 6.32 34.50
C SER A 228 -5.61 6.12 33.96
N GLU A 229 -6.07 7.01 33.08
CA GLU A 229 -7.39 6.96 32.46
C GLU A 229 -7.26 7.08 30.94
N GLN A 230 -7.99 6.23 30.22
CA GLN A 230 -8.00 6.28 28.75
C GLN A 230 -8.68 7.58 28.30
N THR A 231 -8.00 8.35 27.46
CA THR A 231 -8.50 9.63 26.94
C THR A 231 -8.80 9.55 25.44
N SER A 232 -9.24 10.66 24.85
CA SER A 232 -9.58 10.71 23.42
C SER A 232 -8.36 10.42 22.54
N ASN A 233 -8.58 9.70 21.45
CA ASN A 233 -7.53 9.41 20.49
C ASN A 233 -7.08 10.69 19.79
N LEU A 234 -5.83 10.69 19.32
CA LEU A 234 -5.31 11.71 18.42
C LEU A 234 -5.33 11.16 17.00
N TYR A 235 -5.91 11.94 16.08
CA TYR A 235 -6.17 11.54 14.70
C TYR A 235 -5.30 12.31 13.72
N ARG A 236 -4.92 11.64 12.64
CA ARG A 236 -4.19 12.20 11.49
C ARG A 236 -4.83 11.67 10.20
N CYS A 237 -4.94 12.55 9.20
CA CYS A 237 -5.50 12.20 7.89
C CYS A 237 -4.45 12.35 6.79
N HIS A 238 -4.52 11.47 5.80
CA HIS A 238 -3.77 11.58 4.55
C HIS A 238 -4.52 10.87 3.43
N VAL A 239 -4.18 11.15 2.17
CA VAL A 239 -4.73 10.43 1.02
C VAL A 239 -3.68 9.44 0.52
N PRO A 240 -3.91 8.13 0.62
CA PRO A 240 -3.02 7.11 0.06
C PRO A 240 -2.84 7.30 -1.45
N GLN A 241 -1.64 6.98 -1.95
CA GLN A 241 -1.30 7.17 -3.35
C GLN A 241 -2.22 6.39 -4.30
N TRP A 242 -2.58 5.15 -3.94
CA TRP A 242 -3.48 4.30 -4.76
C TRP A 242 -4.87 4.93 -4.90
N ILE A 243 -5.42 5.50 -3.83
CA ILE A 243 -6.68 6.23 -3.86
C ILE A 243 -6.54 7.49 -4.73
N GLY A 244 -5.48 8.26 -4.53
CA GLY A 244 -5.25 9.48 -5.30
C GLY A 244 -5.10 9.22 -6.80
N LYS A 245 -4.49 8.09 -7.20
CA LYS A 245 -4.46 7.64 -8.60
C LYS A 245 -5.87 7.30 -9.10
N MET A 246 -6.65 6.56 -8.30
CA MET A 246 -8.00 6.11 -8.68
C MET A 246 -9.00 7.26 -8.87
N ILE A 247 -8.88 8.33 -8.08
CA ILE A 247 -9.75 9.52 -8.18
C ILE A 247 -9.19 10.61 -9.11
N GLY A 248 -8.03 10.38 -9.73
CA GLY A 248 -7.40 11.34 -10.63
C GLY A 248 -6.84 12.59 -9.94
N LEU A 249 -6.51 12.51 -8.64
CA LEU A 249 -5.86 13.62 -7.91
C LEU A 249 -4.39 13.77 -8.33
N PHE A 250 -3.74 12.65 -8.59
CA PHE A 250 -2.41 12.59 -9.18
C PHE A 250 -2.55 12.38 -10.67
N SER A 251 -2.67 13.46 -11.44
CA SER A 251 -2.43 13.37 -12.88
C SER A 251 -0.99 12.87 -13.09
N PRO A 252 -0.73 11.95 -14.03
CA PRO A 252 0.64 11.63 -14.40
C PRO A 252 1.37 12.93 -14.72
N VAL A 253 2.62 13.04 -14.27
CA VAL A 253 3.46 14.18 -14.65
C VAL A 253 3.52 14.18 -16.19
N PRO A 254 3.24 15.32 -16.86
CA PRO A 254 3.33 15.40 -18.31
C PRO A 254 4.71 14.91 -18.78
N GLU A 255 4.76 14.23 -19.93
CA GLU A 255 6.02 13.66 -20.44
C GLU A 255 7.09 14.75 -20.67
N ASP A 256 6.67 15.97 -21.03
CA ASP A 256 7.58 17.11 -21.18
C ASP A 256 8.25 17.49 -19.84
N GLU A 257 7.54 17.34 -18.72
CA GLU A 257 8.05 17.66 -17.39
C GLU A 257 8.90 16.51 -16.81
N THR A 258 8.61 15.24 -17.14
CA THR A 258 9.51 14.12 -16.81
C THR A 258 10.83 14.26 -17.56
N GLN A 259 10.78 14.60 -18.85
CA GLN A 259 11.95 14.88 -19.67
C GLN A 259 12.74 16.07 -19.11
N ARG A 260 12.09 17.20 -18.83
CA ARG A 260 12.75 18.39 -18.25
C ARG A 260 13.50 18.10 -16.95
N ARG A 261 12.92 17.27 -16.08
CA ARG A 261 13.57 16.86 -14.82
C ARG A 261 14.77 15.95 -15.07
N ALA A 262 14.66 15.04 -16.03
CA ALA A 262 15.79 14.20 -16.43
C ALA A 262 16.93 15.05 -16.99
N ASP A 263 16.62 15.98 -17.90
CA ASP A 263 17.60 16.90 -18.49
C ASP A 263 18.25 17.79 -17.42
N SER A 264 17.48 18.30 -16.46
CA SER A 264 18.00 19.12 -15.35
C SER A 264 18.96 18.34 -14.46
N LEU A 265 18.68 17.06 -14.21
CA LEU A 265 19.57 16.17 -13.44
C LEU A 265 20.86 15.86 -14.20
N GLU A 266 20.77 15.64 -15.51
CA GLU A 266 21.94 15.44 -16.37
C GLU A 266 22.81 16.69 -16.44
N GLN A 267 22.21 17.88 -16.63
CA GLN A 267 22.94 19.16 -16.58
C GLN A 267 23.61 19.38 -15.23
N HIS A 268 22.95 19.03 -14.12
CA HIS A 268 23.56 19.12 -12.80
C HIS A 268 24.73 18.13 -12.65
N ALA A 269 24.57 16.89 -13.14
CA ALA A 269 25.63 15.91 -13.14
C ALA A 269 26.85 16.37 -13.97
N ASP A 270 26.61 16.97 -15.15
CA ASP A 270 27.64 17.54 -16.01
C ASP A 270 28.34 18.73 -15.35
N MET A 271 27.58 19.62 -14.70
CA MET A 271 28.15 20.72 -13.90
C MET A 271 29.07 20.17 -12.81
N LEU A 272 28.65 19.14 -12.07
CA LEU A 272 29.49 18.51 -11.04
C LEU A 272 30.71 17.79 -11.63
N ALA A 273 30.61 17.25 -12.84
CA ALA A 273 31.72 16.60 -13.54
C ALA A 273 32.76 17.62 -14.05
N SER A 274 32.32 18.83 -14.42
CA SER A 274 33.21 19.92 -14.84
C SER A 274 34.11 20.46 -13.71
N VAL A 275 33.71 20.21 -12.46
CA VAL A 275 34.40 20.67 -11.26
C VAL A 275 35.43 19.65 -10.78
N GLY A 276 36.57 20.11 -10.26
CA GLY A 276 37.64 19.25 -9.75
C GLY A 276 37.20 18.31 -8.62
N ALA A 277 37.90 17.18 -8.43
CA ALA A 277 37.47 16.10 -7.53
C ALA A 277 37.21 16.52 -6.07
N ILE A 278 38.00 17.46 -5.55
CA ILE A 278 37.85 17.97 -4.17
C ILE A 278 36.57 18.80 -4.04
N GLU A 279 36.32 19.71 -4.97
CA GLU A 279 35.15 20.58 -4.98
C GLU A 279 33.87 19.81 -5.30
N ARG A 280 33.94 18.82 -6.21
CA ARG A 280 32.82 17.90 -6.47
C ARG A 280 32.37 17.15 -5.22
N ARG A 281 33.30 16.74 -4.36
CA ARG A 281 32.98 16.08 -3.09
C ARG A 281 32.24 17.01 -2.12
N ARG A 282 32.56 18.32 -2.15
CA ARG A 282 31.92 19.35 -1.32
C ARG A 282 30.53 19.72 -1.83
N LEU A 283 30.36 19.78 -3.15
CA LEU A 283 29.10 20.18 -3.80
C LEU A 283 28.10 19.03 -3.95
N MET A 284 28.54 17.77 -3.78
CA MET A 284 27.65 16.61 -3.85
C MET A 284 26.61 16.63 -2.70
N PRO A 285 25.32 16.42 -2.98
CA PRO A 285 24.29 16.34 -1.95
C PRO A 285 24.57 15.26 -0.89
N ASP A 286 24.21 15.54 0.36
CA ASP A 286 24.31 14.60 1.47
C ASP A 286 23.21 13.53 1.46
N ASP A 287 22.07 13.82 0.83
CA ASP A 287 20.97 12.87 0.69
C ASP A 287 21.38 11.69 -0.22
N PRO A 288 21.37 10.44 0.28
CA PRO A 288 21.77 9.27 -0.50
C PRO A 288 20.89 9.06 -1.74
N ALA A 289 19.60 9.42 -1.69
CA ALA A 289 18.70 9.24 -2.82
C ALA A 289 19.05 10.20 -3.97
N GLN A 290 19.30 11.48 -3.66
CA GLN A 290 19.72 12.47 -4.64
C GLN A 290 21.10 12.15 -5.22
N ARG A 291 22.03 11.68 -4.40
CA ARG A 291 23.35 11.26 -4.87
C ARG A 291 23.26 10.11 -5.87
N ALA A 292 22.45 9.09 -5.57
CA ALA A 292 22.22 7.98 -6.50
C ALA A 292 21.59 8.46 -7.82
N ALA A 293 20.62 9.39 -7.77
CA ALA A 293 20.00 9.95 -8.95
C ALA A 293 21.01 10.72 -9.84
N LEU A 294 21.92 11.48 -9.24
CA LEU A 294 22.98 12.20 -9.96
C LEU A 294 24.01 11.26 -10.58
N ILE A 295 24.38 10.17 -9.90
CA ILE A 295 25.29 9.16 -10.47
C ILE A 295 24.65 8.53 -11.72
N LEU A 296 23.39 8.11 -11.62
CA LEU A 296 22.65 7.55 -12.76
C LEU A 296 22.46 8.57 -13.90
N ALA A 297 22.29 9.85 -13.58
CA ALA A 297 22.21 10.91 -14.58
C ALA A 297 23.58 11.14 -15.26
N ALA A 298 24.69 11.08 -14.52
CA ALA A 298 26.03 11.17 -15.07
C ALA A 298 26.32 10.01 -16.05
N GLU A 299 25.93 8.78 -15.67
CA GLU A 299 26.06 7.61 -16.55
C GLU A 299 25.25 7.77 -17.85
N ARG A 300 24.03 8.29 -17.76
CA ARG A 300 23.20 8.61 -18.94
C ARG A 300 23.81 9.69 -19.82
N SER A 301 24.31 10.77 -19.23
CA SER A 301 25.00 11.84 -19.97
C SER A 301 26.24 11.28 -20.67
N ALA A 302 27.07 10.49 -19.98
CA ALA A 302 28.25 9.86 -20.56
C ALA A 302 27.89 8.89 -21.69
N ALA A 303 26.82 8.10 -21.54
CA ALA A 303 26.33 7.22 -22.60
C ALA A 303 25.82 8.00 -23.82
N ARG A 304 25.14 9.13 -23.61
CA ARG A 304 24.70 10.04 -24.70
C ARG A 304 25.90 10.64 -25.42
N GLN A 305 26.86 11.18 -24.67
CA GLN A 305 28.10 11.74 -25.23
C GLN A 305 28.90 10.68 -25.99
N ALA A 306 29.00 9.45 -25.47
CA ALA A 306 29.65 8.34 -26.18
C ALA A 306 28.90 7.97 -27.46
N SER A 307 27.56 7.99 -27.45
CA SER A 307 26.75 7.73 -28.65
C SER A 307 26.86 8.84 -29.70
N ASP A 308 26.99 10.10 -29.28
CA ASP A 308 27.20 11.24 -30.16
C ASP A 308 28.66 11.34 -30.65
N ALA A 309 29.61 10.81 -29.88
CA ALA A 309 31.02 10.72 -30.24
C ALA A 309 31.28 9.67 -31.34
N TYR A 310 30.36 8.72 -31.56
CA TYR A 310 30.29 8.02 -32.83
C TYR A 310 29.76 9.02 -33.86
N PRO A 311 30.58 9.52 -34.80
CA PRO A 311 30.06 10.34 -35.87
C PRO A 311 28.96 9.51 -36.52
N ARG A 312 27.73 10.05 -36.56
CA ARG A 312 26.63 9.48 -37.36
C ARG A 312 27.25 9.13 -38.70
N GLY A 313 27.46 7.83 -38.93
CA GLY A 313 28.26 7.37 -40.04
C GLY A 313 27.71 8.05 -41.28
N CYS A 314 28.56 8.85 -41.95
CA CYS A 314 28.32 9.16 -43.34
C CYS A 314 27.93 7.83 -43.98
N ASN A 315 26.68 7.74 -44.45
CA ASN A 315 26.21 6.54 -45.13
C ASN A 315 27.30 6.14 -46.15
N ASN A 316 27.91 4.99 -45.90
CA ASN A 316 28.82 4.30 -46.81
C ASN A 316 29.92 5.15 -47.45
N GLY A 317 30.88 5.67 -46.66
CA GLY A 317 32.16 6.14 -47.21
C GLY A 317 32.07 7.30 -48.21
N THR A 318 30.94 7.99 -48.27
CA THR A 318 30.82 9.20 -49.09
C THR A 318 31.59 10.30 -48.37
N ALA A 319 32.74 10.70 -48.92
CA ALA A 319 33.48 11.85 -48.43
C ALA A 319 32.51 13.05 -48.35
N PRO A 320 32.62 13.91 -47.31
CA PRO A 320 31.84 15.15 -47.28
C PRO A 320 32.03 15.85 -48.61
N HIS A 321 30.94 16.30 -49.25
CA HIS A 321 31.01 17.03 -50.52
C HIS A 321 31.82 18.31 -50.27
N THR A 322 33.13 18.26 -50.51
CA THR A 322 34.00 19.42 -50.67
C THR A 322 33.74 19.99 -52.06
N VAL A 323 32.50 20.40 -52.33
CA VAL A 323 32.30 21.38 -53.40
C VAL A 323 32.75 22.69 -52.79
N LEU A 324 34.05 22.92 -52.86
CA LEU A 324 34.61 24.26 -52.89
C LEU A 324 33.86 24.96 -54.02
N TYR A 325 32.87 25.78 -53.67
CA TYR A 325 32.43 26.83 -54.60
C TYR A 325 33.64 27.74 -54.76
N SER A 326 34.48 27.41 -55.75
CA SER A 326 35.33 28.39 -56.38
C SER A 326 34.38 29.44 -56.94
N ILE A 327 34.24 30.55 -56.23
CA ILE A 327 33.70 31.77 -56.82
C ILE A 327 34.71 32.12 -57.91
N SER A 328 34.47 31.60 -59.11
CA SER A 328 35.17 32.04 -60.30
C SER A 328 34.92 33.53 -60.39
N THR A 329 36.00 34.29 -60.30
CA THR A 329 36.07 35.70 -60.67
C THR A 329 35.79 35.80 -62.17
N GLU A 330 34.55 35.57 -62.58
CA GLU A 330 34.05 36.03 -63.87
C GLU A 330 33.90 37.55 -63.76
N LYS A 331 34.91 38.24 -64.29
CA LYS A 331 34.85 39.65 -64.67
C LYS A 331 33.67 39.83 -65.64
N ARG A 332 32.46 40.05 -65.13
CA ARG A 332 31.39 40.66 -65.91
C ARG A 332 31.54 42.16 -65.76
N SER A 333 32.10 42.74 -66.81
CA SER A 333 32.17 44.17 -67.06
C SER A 333 30.81 44.83 -66.80
N CYS A 334 30.71 45.65 -65.76
CA CYS A 334 29.64 46.63 -65.67
C CYS A 334 29.90 47.68 -66.76
N PRO A 335 28.97 47.95 -67.68
CA PRO A 335 29.09 49.11 -68.55
C PRO A 335 28.97 50.37 -67.70
N SER A 336 29.95 51.26 -67.84
CA SER A 336 29.94 52.60 -67.27
C SER A 336 28.86 53.47 -67.92
N ARG A 337 28.32 54.41 -67.11
CA ARG A 337 27.61 55.66 -67.47
C ARG A 337 26.07 55.50 -67.53
N ALA A 338 25.26 56.31 -66.84
CA ALA A 338 25.30 57.77 -66.89
C ALA A 338 25.14 58.48 -65.53
N THR A 339 26.09 59.40 -65.30
CA THR A 339 25.90 60.65 -64.57
C THR A 339 24.68 61.40 -65.10
N ILE A 340 23.77 61.77 -64.19
CA ILE A 340 23.00 63.00 -64.29
C ILE A 340 23.39 63.81 -63.05
N GLN A 341 24.13 64.89 -63.29
CA GLN A 341 24.21 66.07 -62.42
C GLN A 341 23.56 67.23 -63.19
N PRO A 342 23.25 68.38 -62.57
CA PRO A 342 23.21 68.71 -61.14
C PRO A 342 21.79 68.93 -60.60
#